data_AF-A0A9F2WDV3-F1
#
_entry.id   AF-A0A9F2WDV3-F1
#
_cell.length_a   1.000
_cell.length_b   1.000
_cell.length_c   1.000
_cell.angle_alpha   90.00
_cell.angle_beta   90.00
_cell.angle_gamma   90.00
#
_symmetry.space_group_name_H-M   'P 1'
#
loop_
_entity.id
_entity.type
_entity.pdbx_description
1 polymer ?
#
loop_
_entity_poly.entity_id
_entity_poly.type
_entity_poly.pdbx_seq_one_letter_code
_entity_poly.pdbx_strand_id
1 'polypeptide(L)'
;HTTQQETNKTITTCTSAIRQLSEGIRSSSRQERLQLDRLKNQLSDAIQRYGTIQKKIAEKSKALFPVGQRSRKQQSPRTPFSDLADDEKIFNGGDSAWLEQNQEHALLSEITEEDVEVIRLREEAMKQIESDMLDVNQIIKDLASMVYEQGDTIDSIEANIETTSSNVESANEHLAKASQHQ
;
A
#
# COMPACT_ATOMS: atom_id res chain seq x y z
N HIS A 1 4.83 -13.18 -2.34
CA HIS A 1 5.75 -12.21 -2.95
C HIS A 1 5.69 -12.25 -4.48
N THR A 2 5.96 -13.38 -5.14
CA THR A 2 5.78 -13.53 -6.62
C THR A 2 4.44 -13.01 -7.12
N THR A 3 3.34 -13.36 -6.45
CA THR A 3 1.99 -12.86 -6.79
C THR A 3 1.85 -11.34 -6.67
N GLN A 4 2.52 -10.68 -5.70
CA GLN A 4 2.49 -9.22 -5.58
C GLN A 4 3.24 -8.57 -6.75
N GLN A 5 4.42 -9.09 -7.10
CA GLN A 5 5.18 -8.59 -8.24
C GLN A 5 4.45 -8.80 -9.57
N GLU A 6 3.83 -9.96 -9.78
CA GLU A 6 3.00 -10.24 -10.95
C GLU A 6 1.78 -9.30 -11.02
N THR A 7 1.15 -9.04 -9.88
CA THR A 7 0.03 -8.10 -9.80
C THR A 7 0.49 -6.68 -10.12
N ASN A 8 1.61 -6.24 -9.56
CA ASN A 8 2.21 -4.93 -9.85
C ASN A 8 2.56 -4.80 -11.34
N LYS A 9 3.19 -5.83 -11.93
CA LYS A 9 3.51 -5.86 -13.36
C LYS A 9 2.25 -5.75 -14.22
N THR A 10 1.21 -6.50 -13.87
CA THR A 10 -0.09 -6.46 -14.58
C THR A 10 -0.70 -5.08 -14.49
N ILE A 11 -0.72 -4.48 -13.30
CA ILE A 11 -1.21 -3.12 -13.08
C ILE A 11 -0.42 -2.10 -13.92
N THR A 12 0.91 -2.19 -13.95
CA THR A 12 1.78 -1.33 -14.77
C THR A 12 1.48 -1.49 -16.27
N THR A 13 1.32 -2.73 -16.74
CA THR A 13 0.95 -2.99 -18.14
C THR A 13 -0.42 -2.43 -18.48
N CYS A 14 -1.43 -2.63 -17.62
CA CYS A 14 -2.78 -2.07 -17.81
C CYS A 14 -2.75 -0.53 -17.83
N THR A 15 -2.01 0.08 -16.89
CA THR A 15 -1.85 1.55 -16.81
C THR A 15 -1.20 2.10 -18.07
N SER A 16 -0.16 1.43 -18.58
CA SER A 16 0.54 1.82 -19.81
C SER A 16 -0.36 1.69 -21.04
N ALA A 17 -1.16 0.62 -21.13
CA ALA A 17 -2.12 0.43 -22.22
C ALA A 17 -3.20 1.51 -22.20
N ILE A 18 -3.73 1.86 -21.02
CA ILE A 18 -4.71 2.95 -20.87
C ILE A 18 -4.10 4.30 -21.26
N ARG A 19 -2.82 4.56 -20.96
CA ARG A 19 -2.11 5.77 -21.41
C ARG A 19 -2.04 5.83 -22.93
N GLN A 20 -1.58 4.76 -23.57
CA GLN A 20 -1.49 4.68 -25.03
C GLN A 20 -2.86 4.85 -25.70
N LEU A 21 -3.91 4.24 -25.15
CA LEU A 21 -5.28 4.44 -25.59
C LEU A 21 -5.72 5.89 -25.44
N SER A 22 -5.40 6.54 -24.31
CA SER A 22 -5.73 7.95 -24.07
C SER A 22 -5.04 8.90 -25.06
N GLU A 23 -3.81 8.59 -25.47
CA GLU A 23 -3.08 9.37 -26.48
C GLU A 23 -3.68 9.18 -27.88
N GLY A 24 -4.07 7.95 -28.25
CA GLY A 24 -4.66 7.63 -29.56
C GLY A 24 -6.10 8.12 -29.73
N ILE A 25 -6.86 8.26 -28.64
CA ILE A 25 -8.30 8.57 -28.65
C ILE A 25 -8.60 10.09 -28.74
N ARG A 26 -7.57 10.94 -28.87
CA ARG A 26 -7.75 12.40 -29.00
C ARG A 26 -8.67 12.80 -30.16
N SER A 27 -8.69 12.05 -31.27
CA SER A 27 -9.58 12.23 -32.42
C SER A 27 -10.68 11.16 -32.56
N SER A 28 -10.85 10.31 -31.55
CA SER A 28 -11.79 9.18 -31.57
C SER A 28 -13.24 9.59 -31.29
N SER A 29 -14.15 8.68 -31.60
CA SER A 29 -15.58 8.85 -31.35
C SER A 29 -15.87 9.03 -29.86
N ARG A 30 -16.95 9.74 -29.56
CA ARG A 30 -17.39 9.97 -28.18
C ARG A 30 -17.67 8.66 -27.42
N GLN A 31 -18.15 7.63 -28.11
CA GLN A 31 -18.40 6.31 -27.53
C GLN A 31 -17.10 5.63 -27.06
N GLU A 32 -16.00 5.77 -27.79
CA GLU A 32 -14.69 5.26 -27.40
C GLU A 32 -14.12 6.01 -26.18
N ARG A 33 -14.36 7.33 -26.10
CA ARG A 33 -13.99 8.13 -24.92
C ARG A 33 -14.72 7.65 -23.66
N LEU A 34 -16.02 7.41 -23.75
CA LEU A 34 -16.81 6.90 -22.62
C LEU A 34 -16.36 5.50 -22.16
N GLN A 35 -15.99 4.63 -23.11
CA GLN A 35 -15.45 3.32 -22.77
C GLN A 35 -14.08 3.43 -22.09
N LEU A 36 -13.21 4.32 -22.57
CA LEU A 36 -11.92 4.60 -21.96
C LEU A 36 -12.08 5.12 -20.51
N ASP A 37 -13.01 6.05 -20.29
CA ASP A 37 -13.28 6.60 -18.96
C ASP A 37 -13.79 5.52 -18.00
N ARG A 38 -14.70 4.65 -18.47
CA ARG A 38 -15.14 3.47 -17.70
C ARG A 38 -13.97 2.54 -17.35
N LEU A 39 -13.09 2.24 -18.30
CA LEU A 39 -11.92 1.38 -18.08
C LEU A 39 -10.95 1.99 -17.06
N LYS A 40 -10.72 3.30 -17.13
CA LYS A 40 -9.89 4.04 -16.17
C LYS A 40 -10.47 3.96 -14.75
N ASN A 41 -11.77 4.18 -14.60
CA ASN A 41 -12.45 4.09 -13.30
C ASN A 41 -12.39 2.66 -12.73
N GLN A 42 -12.66 1.65 -13.56
CA GLN A 42 -12.56 0.25 -13.15
C GLN A 42 -11.14 -0.14 -12.72
N LEU A 43 -10.12 0.34 -13.44
CA LEU A 43 -8.73 0.12 -13.06
C LEU A 43 -8.41 0.83 -11.74
N SER A 44 -8.88 2.06 -11.56
CA SER A 44 -8.68 2.83 -10.33
C SER A 44 -9.26 2.11 -9.11
N ASP A 45 -10.51 1.66 -9.20
CA ASP A 45 -11.17 0.90 -8.14
C ASP A 45 -10.42 -0.39 -7.81
N ALA A 46 -9.96 -1.13 -8.84
CA ALA A 46 -9.22 -2.37 -8.66
C ALA A 46 -7.88 -2.13 -7.93
N ILE A 47 -7.15 -1.09 -8.31
CA ILE A 47 -5.87 -0.75 -7.70
C ILE A 47 -6.07 -0.24 -6.27
N GLN A 48 -7.10 0.57 -5.99
CA GLN A 48 -7.42 1.00 -4.62
C GLN A 48 -7.74 -0.18 -3.69
N ARG A 49 -8.53 -1.16 -4.17
CA ARG A 49 -8.79 -2.40 -3.44
C ARG A 49 -7.51 -3.17 -3.18
N TYR A 50 -6.65 -3.28 -4.19
CA TYR A 50 -5.35 -3.94 -4.05
C TYR A 50 -4.44 -3.23 -3.04
N GLY A 51 -4.35 -1.89 -3.08
CA GLY A 51 -3.59 -1.11 -2.10
C GLY A 51 -4.08 -1.32 -0.66
N THR A 52 -5.40 -1.46 -0.47
CA THR A 52 -5.99 -1.80 0.84
C THR A 52 -5.55 -3.19 1.30
N ILE A 53 -5.50 -4.17 0.39
CA ILE A 53 -5.01 -5.53 0.69
C ILE A 53 -3.52 -5.51 1.02
N GLN A 54 -2.70 -4.79 0.24
CA GLN A 54 -1.27 -4.66 0.53
C GLN A 54 -1.01 -4.04 1.90
N LYS A 55 -1.79 -3.03 2.30
CA LYS A 55 -1.70 -2.45 3.64
C LYS A 55 -1.99 -3.47 4.74
N LYS A 56 -3.04 -4.29 4.57
CA LYS A 56 -3.35 -5.40 5.49
C LYS A 56 -2.23 -6.43 5.55
N ILE A 57 -1.58 -6.73 4.42
CA ILE A 57 -0.42 -7.63 4.38
C ILE A 57 0.75 -7.04 5.18
N ALA A 58 1.05 -5.76 5.01
CA ALA A 58 2.11 -5.08 5.75
C ALA A 58 1.82 -5.02 7.26
N GLU A 59 0.58 -4.69 7.65
CA GLU A 59 0.14 -4.69 9.05
C GLU A 59 0.25 -6.08 9.68
N LYS A 60 -0.20 -7.12 8.98
CA LYS A 60 -0.10 -8.51 9.46
C LYS A 60 1.34 -8.98 9.53
N SER A 61 2.17 -8.62 8.55
CA SER A 61 3.61 -8.87 8.58
C SER A 61 4.23 -8.23 9.82
N LYS A 62 3.99 -6.93 10.04
CA LYS A 62 4.50 -6.21 11.21
C LYS A 62 3.98 -6.76 12.55
N ALA A 63 2.74 -7.24 12.62
CA ALA A 63 2.17 -7.84 13.82
C ALA A 63 2.74 -9.24 14.13
N LEU A 64 3.04 -10.03 13.09
CA LEU A 64 3.70 -11.33 13.21
C LEU A 64 5.19 -11.21 13.56
N PHE A 65 5.79 -10.05 13.30
CA PHE A 65 7.18 -9.74 13.61
C PHE A 65 7.25 -8.58 14.62
N PRO A 66 6.83 -8.79 15.89
CA PRO A 66 7.03 -7.79 16.92
C PRO A 66 8.51 -7.45 16.96
N VAL A 67 8.78 -6.15 17.11
CA VAL A 67 10.09 -5.50 17.18
C VAL A 67 10.80 -5.92 18.48
N GLY A 68 10.94 -7.22 18.71
CA GLY A 68 11.42 -7.86 19.94
C GLY A 68 12.92 -7.81 20.13
N GLN A 69 13.66 -7.11 19.26
CA GLN A 69 15.11 -6.91 19.38
C GLN A 69 15.55 -5.47 19.09
N ARG A 70 14.70 -4.48 19.41
CA ARG A 70 15.22 -3.14 19.74
C ARG A 70 15.86 -3.06 21.12
N SER A 71 16.03 -4.18 21.82
CA SER A 71 16.79 -4.27 23.07
C SER A 71 18.21 -4.75 22.78
N ARG A 72 19.10 -3.85 22.35
CA ARG A 72 20.58 -3.93 22.57
C ARG A 72 21.39 -2.84 21.88
N LYS A 73 20.78 -1.85 21.20
CA LYS A 73 21.46 -0.58 20.90
C LYS A 73 21.37 0.37 22.09
N GLN A 74 22.07 0.03 23.18
CA GLN A 74 22.58 0.98 24.19
C GLN A 74 23.46 0.26 25.21
N GLN A 75 24.57 -0.32 24.77
CA GLN A 75 25.74 -0.48 25.62
C GLN A 75 26.96 -0.23 24.73
N SER A 76 27.19 1.05 24.45
CA SER A 76 28.53 1.52 24.10
C SER A 76 29.48 1.15 25.25
N PRO A 77 30.75 0.82 24.97
CA PRO A 77 31.72 0.47 26.00
C PRO A 77 31.90 1.67 26.93
N ARG A 78 31.44 1.57 28.19
CA ARG A 78 31.84 2.54 29.21
C ARG A 78 33.33 2.35 29.47
N THR A 79 34.07 3.41 29.24
CA THR A 79 35.51 3.55 29.45
C THR A 79 35.90 3.32 30.93
N PRO A 80 37.14 2.91 31.22
CA PRO A 80 37.60 2.50 32.56
C PRO A 80 37.99 3.69 33.44
N PHE A 81 37.14 4.72 33.52
CA PHE A 81 37.40 5.92 34.31
C PHE A 81 36.11 6.39 34.98
N SER A 82 35.62 5.58 35.91
CA SER A 82 34.63 6.02 36.89
C SER A 82 34.83 5.20 38.15
N ASP A 83 36.06 5.22 38.63
CA ASP A 83 36.39 4.89 40.00
C ASP A 83 36.90 6.18 40.66
N LEU A 84 36.66 6.31 41.96
CA LEU A 84 36.99 7.37 42.91
C LEU A 84 35.81 8.22 43.42
N ALA A 85 35.63 8.08 44.73
CA ALA A 85 34.73 8.73 45.70
C ALA A 85 33.32 8.08 45.79
N ASP A 86 32.89 7.49 46.90
CA ASP A 86 33.23 7.79 48.29
C ASP A 86 32.88 6.62 49.22
N ASP A 87 33.51 6.64 50.38
CA ASP A 87 33.74 5.55 51.33
C ASP A 87 32.54 5.14 52.22
N GLU A 88 32.74 4.01 52.91
CA GLU A 88 32.05 3.52 54.11
C GLU A 88 30.60 2.99 54.00
N LYS A 89 30.45 1.66 53.96
CA LYS A 89 30.07 0.83 55.13
C LYS A 89 30.49 -0.63 54.95
N ILE A 90 31.39 -1.03 55.82
CA ILE A 90 31.94 -2.38 55.98
C ILE A 90 30.96 -3.27 56.77
N PHE A 91 30.87 -4.54 56.35
CA PHE A 91 30.46 -5.74 57.11
C PHE A 91 28.97 -6.16 57.09
N ASN A 92 28.65 -7.20 56.31
CA ASN A 92 28.24 -8.51 56.86
C ASN A 92 28.09 -9.59 55.76
N GLY A 93 28.91 -10.65 55.82
CA GLY A 93 28.55 -12.05 55.51
C GLY A 93 28.10 -12.49 54.11
N GLY A 94 28.99 -13.19 53.40
CA GLY A 94 28.69 -14.51 52.81
C GLY A 94 28.23 -14.56 51.34
N ASP A 95 29.19 -14.77 50.42
CA ASP A 95 29.25 -15.78 49.34
C ASP A 95 27.97 -16.37 48.68
N SER A 96 26.83 -15.67 48.63
CA SER A 96 25.64 -16.12 47.89
C SER A 96 25.17 -15.17 46.79
N ALA A 97 25.57 -13.89 46.81
CA ALA A 97 25.11 -12.90 45.83
C ALA A 97 25.76 -13.05 44.43
N TRP A 98 26.98 -13.58 44.36
CA TRP A 98 27.70 -13.72 43.08
C TRP A 98 27.27 -14.94 42.25
N LEU A 99 26.74 -15.99 42.89
CA LEU A 99 26.27 -17.19 42.20
C LEU A 99 24.86 -17.03 41.65
N GLU A 100 24.04 -16.20 42.30
CA GLU A 100 22.67 -15.88 41.87
C GLU A 100 22.65 -14.92 40.68
N GLN A 101 23.55 -13.93 40.66
CA GLN A 101 23.73 -13.05 39.50
C GLN A 101 24.20 -13.82 38.25
N ASN A 102 25.06 -14.82 38.42
CA ASN A 102 25.53 -15.65 37.31
C ASN A 102 24.45 -16.62 36.78
N GLN A 103 23.46 -16.96 37.62
CA GLN A 103 22.33 -17.81 37.24
C GLN A 103 21.21 -17.00 36.54
N GLU A 104 21.02 -15.72 36.88
CA GLU A 104 20.18 -14.80 36.09
C GLU A 104 20.79 -14.45 34.74
N HIS A 105 22.13 -14.40 34.62
CA HIS A 105 22.81 -14.23 33.34
C HIS A 105 22.77 -15.50 32.46
N ALA A 106 22.61 -16.70 33.03
CA ALA A 106 22.44 -17.94 32.27
C ALA A 106 21.01 -18.12 31.70
N LEU A 107 20.04 -17.34 32.20
CA LEU A 107 18.69 -17.22 31.64
C LEU A 107 18.57 -16.10 30.58
N LEU A 108 19.69 -15.47 30.22
CA LEU A 108 19.76 -14.68 28.99
C LEU A 108 19.79 -15.67 27.82
N SER A 109 18.63 -15.87 27.20
CA SER A 109 18.53 -16.50 25.87
C SER A 109 19.69 -16.02 25.00
N GLU A 110 20.61 -16.96 24.74
CA GLU A 110 21.68 -16.79 23.78
C GLU A 110 20.98 -16.69 22.42
N ILE A 111 20.92 -15.48 21.86
CA ILE A 111 20.48 -15.29 20.48
C ILE A 111 21.47 -16.09 19.64
N THR A 112 20.99 -17.19 19.05
CA THR A 112 21.85 -18.05 18.25
C THR A 112 22.21 -17.34 16.93
N GLU A 113 23.29 -17.77 16.29
CA GLU A 113 23.63 -17.30 14.93
C GLU A 113 22.49 -17.60 13.94
N GLU A 114 21.78 -18.72 14.14
CA GLU A 114 20.58 -19.08 13.39
C GLU A 114 19.45 -18.06 13.60
N ASP A 115 19.21 -17.60 14.84
CA ASP A 115 18.22 -16.56 15.12
C ASP A 115 18.55 -15.24 14.40
N VAL A 116 19.84 -14.87 14.35
CA VAL A 116 20.29 -13.66 13.63
C VAL A 116 20.02 -13.76 12.13
N GLU A 117 20.33 -14.91 11.52
CA GLU A 117 20.07 -15.12 10.09
C GLU A 117 18.57 -15.15 9.77
N VAL A 118 17.76 -15.75 10.65
CA VAL A 118 16.30 -15.73 10.53
C VAL A 118 15.76 -14.29 10.61
N ILE A 119 16.29 -13.45 11.50
CA ILE A 119 15.92 -12.03 11.58
C ILE A 119 16.31 -11.30 10.31
N ARG A 120 17.53 -11.52 9.79
CA ARG A 120 18.02 -10.89 8.55
C ARG A 120 17.11 -11.19 7.36
N LEU A 121 16.78 -12.47 7.16
CA LEU A 121 15.88 -12.92 6.09
C LEU A 121 14.47 -12.30 6.23
N ARG A 122 13.99 -12.14 7.47
CA ARG A 122 12.70 -11.48 7.74
C ARG A 122 12.73 -9.98 7.43
N GLU A 123 13.79 -9.27 7.79
CA GLU A 123 13.95 -7.86 7.44
C GLU A 123 13.98 -7.64 5.92
N GLU A 124 14.65 -8.53 5.20
CA GLU A 124 14.69 -8.52 3.74
C GLU A 124 13.29 -8.72 3.13
N ALA A 125 12.52 -9.68 3.64
CA ALA A 125 11.13 -9.88 3.23
C ALA A 125 10.23 -8.67 3.52
N MET A 126 10.43 -7.97 4.65
CA MET A 126 9.69 -6.74 4.96
C MET A 126 10.05 -5.60 4.00
N LYS A 127 11.33 -5.37 3.74
CA LYS A 127 11.79 -4.36 2.75
C LYS A 127 11.17 -4.60 1.39
N GLN A 128 11.05 -5.87 1.00
CA GLN A 128 10.44 -6.23 -0.26
C GLN A 128 8.93 -5.92 -0.30
N ILE A 129 8.18 -6.21 0.77
CA ILE A 129 6.77 -5.83 0.88
C ILE A 129 6.61 -4.31 0.82
N GLU A 130 7.50 -3.56 1.48
CA GLU A 130 7.49 -2.09 1.46
C GLU A 130 7.76 -1.55 0.04
N SER A 131 8.72 -2.13 -0.68
CA SER A 131 8.99 -1.79 -2.08
C SER A 131 7.75 -2.03 -2.96
N ASP A 132 7.13 -3.20 -2.83
CA ASP A 132 5.94 -3.55 -3.61
C ASP A 132 4.75 -2.61 -3.31
N MET A 133 4.69 -2.00 -2.12
CA MET A 133 3.69 -0.97 -1.75
C MET A 133 4.00 0.41 -2.31
N LEU A 134 5.28 0.78 -2.38
CA LEU A 134 5.69 2.06 -2.97
C LEU A 134 5.37 2.09 -4.47
N ASP A 135 5.61 0.98 -5.17
CA ASP A 135 5.28 0.84 -6.59
C ASP A 135 3.79 1.08 -6.85
N VAL A 136 2.91 0.45 -6.07
CA VAL A 136 1.46 0.62 -6.20
C VAL A 136 1.02 2.03 -5.88
N ASN A 137 1.58 2.65 -4.84
CA ASN A 137 1.28 4.05 -4.53
C ASN A 137 1.64 5.00 -5.67
N GLN A 138 2.77 4.77 -6.34
CA GLN A 138 3.14 5.57 -7.50
C GLN A 138 2.12 5.39 -8.62
N ILE A 139 1.72 4.14 -8.91
CA ILE A 139 0.73 3.87 -9.95
C ILE A 139 -0.65 4.47 -9.63
N ILE A 140 -1.07 4.46 -8.35
CA ILE A 140 -2.33 5.10 -7.92
C ILE A 140 -2.29 6.59 -8.20
N LYS A 141 -1.18 7.28 -7.86
CA LYS A 141 -1.04 8.72 -8.12
C LYS A 141 -1.07 9.02 -9.62
N ASP A 142 -0.34 8.22 -10.38
CA ASP A 142 -0.25 8.29 -11.84
C ASP A 142 -1.59 8.05 -12.54
N LEU A 143 -2.47 7.24 -11.95
CA LEU A 143 -3.82 6.98 -12.46
C LEU A 143 -4.81 8.04 -11.99
N ALA A 144 -4.69 8.53 -10.75
CA ALA A 144 -5.53 9.60 -10.23
C ALA A 144 -5.42 10.87 -11.07
N SER A 145 -4.22 11.23 -11.53
CA SER A 145 -4.05 12.35 -12.46
C SER A 145 -4.77 12.12 -13.79
N MET A 146 -4.66 10.92 -14.37
CA MET A 146 -5.35 10.55 -15.62
C MET A 146 -6.89 10.52 -15.52
N VAL A 147 -7.42 10.33 -14.31
CA VAL A 147 -8.87 10.37 -14.04
C VAL A 147 -9.34 11.81 -13.82
N TYR A 148 -8.57 12.65 -13.10
CA TYR A 148 -8.96 14.03 -12.80
C TYR A 148 -9.02 14.95 -14.03
N GLU A 149 -8.23 14.65 -15.07
CA GLU A 149 -8.25 15.37 -16.35
C GLU A 149 -9.55 15.18 -17.17
N GLN A 150 -10.49 14.32 -16.73
CA GLN A 150 -11.76 14.02 -17.44
C GLN A 150 -12.95 14.91 -17.06
N GLY A 151 -12.78 15.94 -16.23
CA GLY A 151 -13.88 16.79 -15.76
C GLY A 151 -14.82 17.31 -16.87
N ASP A 152 -14.30 17.56 -18.07
CA ASP A 152 -15.07 18.06 -19.22
C ASP A 152 -15.87 16.98 -19.99
N THR A 153 -15.57 15.67 -19.88
CA THR A 153 -16.28 14.62 -20.64
C THR A 153 -17.54 14.11 -19.96
N ILE A 154 -17.63 14.20 -18.62
CA ILE A 154 -18.79 13.78 -17.83
C ILE A 154 -20.00 14.70 -18.07
N ASP A 155 -19.79 16.01 -18.19
CA ASP A 155 -20.84 16.99 -18.53
C ASP A 155 -21.55 16.64 -19.85
N SER A 156 -20.84 15.98 -20.77
CA SER A 156 -21.45 15.52 -22.00
C SER A 156 -22.44 14.36 -21.75
N ILE A 157 -22.18 13.44 -20.81
CA ILE A 157 -23.05 12.28 -20.54
C ILE A 157 -24.42 12.73 -20.07
N GLU A 158 -24.45 13.68 -19.13
CA GLU A 158 -25.69 14.33 -18.68
C GLU A 158 -26.42 14.97 -19.86
N ALA A 159 -25.70 15.72 -20.70
CA ALA A 159 -26.26 16.30 -21.93
C ALA A 159 -26.79 15.25 -22.92
N ASN A 160 -26.23 14.03 -22.98
CA ASN A 160 -26.70 12.98 -23.89
C ASN A 160 -27.90 12.21 -23.34
N ILE A 161 -27.95 11.99 -22.03
CA ILE A 161 -29.14 11.44 -21.36
C ILE A 161 -30.30 12.42 -21.57
N GLU A 162 -30.04 13.72 -21.40
CA GLU A 162 -31.01 14.78 -21.66
C GLU A 162 -31.43 14.82 -23.13
N THR A 163 -30.48 14.76 -24.08
CA THR A 163 -30.78 14.73 -25.52
C THR A 163 -31.55 13.47 -25.92
N THR A 164 -31.20 12.31 -25.39
CA THR A 164 -31.90 11.04 -25.69
C THR A 164 -33.31 11.05 -25.11
N SER A 165 -33.47 11.54 -23.89
CA SER A 165 -34.79 11.74 -23.28
C SER A 165 -35.66 12.68 -24.13
N SER A 166 -35.11 13.82 -24.55
CA SER A 166 -35.78 14.80 -25.42
C SER A 166 -36.19 14.20 -26.77
N ASN A 167 -35.31 13.39 -27.38
CA ASN A 167 -35.60 12.72 -28.64
C ASN A 167 -36.71 11.66 -28.51
N VAL A 168 -36.72 10.89 -27.42
CA VAL A 168 -37.78 9.89 -27.14
C VAL A 168 -39.11 10.59 -26.90
N GLU A 169 -39.12 11.68 -26.14
CA GLU A 169 -40.33 12.47 -25.88
C GLU A 169 -40.89 13.08 -27.17
N SER A 170 -40.03 13.67 -27.99
CA SER A 170 -40.40 14.19 -29.32
C SER A 170 -40.96 13.09 -30.23
N ALA A 171 -40.32 11.92 -30.26
CA ALA A 171 -40.80 10.77 -31.04
C ALA A 171 -42.18 10.31 -30.56
N ASN A 172 -42.40 10.31 -29.24
CA ASN A 172 -43.68 9.93 -28.65
C ASN A 172 -44.80 10.94 -28.98
N GLU A 173 -44.49 12.24 -28.97
CA GLU A 173 -45.42 13.27 -29.44
C GLU A 173 -45.78 13.10 -30.92
N HIS A 174 -44.79 12.82 -31.77
CA HIS A 174 -45.02 12.61 -33.19
C HIS A 174 -45.91 11.37 -33.44
N LEU A 175 -45.70 10.28 -32.69
CA LEU A 175 -46.56 9.10 -32.73
C LEU A 175 -47.99 9.41 -32.26
N ALA A 176 -48.15 10.17 -31.17
CA ALA A 176 -49.46 10.56 -30.66
C ALA A 176 -50.23 11.45 -31.67
N LYS A 177 -49.55 12.45 -32.26
CA LYS A 177 -50.14 13.31 -33.31
C LYS A 177 -50.53 12.49 -34.55
N ALA A 178 -49.69 11.57 -34.99
CA ALA A 178 -49.98 10.68 -36.11
C ALA A 178 -51.18 9.76 -35.84
N SER A 179 -51.28 9.21 -34.63
CA SER A 179 -52.43 8.40 -34.20
C SER A 179 -53.73 9.19 -34.13
N GLN A 180 -53.69 10.50 -33.88
CA GLN A 180 -54.87 11.35 -33.80
C GLN A 180 -55.35 11.86 -35.16
N HIS A 181 -54.49 11.78 -36.20
CA HIS A 181 -54.81 12.16 -37.58
C HIS A 181 -55.19 10.95 -38.47
N GLN A 182 -55.28 9.74 -37.89
CA GLN A 182 -55.74 8.51 -38.55
C GLN A 182 -57.20 8.24 -38.23
#